data_AF-A0A1R1XRB4-F1
#
_entry.id   AF-A0A1R1XRB4-F1
#
_cell.length_a   1.000
_cell.length_b   1.000
_cell.length_c   1.000
_cell.angle_alpha   90.00
_cell.angle_beta   90.00
_cell.angle_gamma   90.00
#
_symmetry.space_group_name_H-M   'P 1'
#
loop_
_entity.id
_entity.type
_entity.pdbx_description
1 polymer ?
#
loop_
_entity_poly.entity_id
_entity_poly.type
_entity_poly.pdbx_seq_one_letter_code
_entity_poly.pdbx_strand_id
1 'polypeptide(L)'
;MALEIDNFTSHLSQISNLANELAFVVDKLSENVSSKDYETEQGISLLTIKYYTLLEYVSNLSFVATLKLNKVDIESHPVIDRLIENRLYLEKIKPIEQRMRYQIDKLIRTALTTNSNDPQISSSKLGSTNPEDISSQQVDPLNQDESESLYKPKLDSLMASAKAQGILESRSSSSLQQSDPNKAYQPPKLIPVHYDEDDSLKAKREKAELRLKERAKKSQIINELISEFDARPEKSSSWGTSSTVGVAQNEKFEADRLHREKYEEDNFIRMTISKKDKKRLKQGTLRLDDEFAGLEDFAGIDTLSRAASSSNAKRKNVVEKRAPSSSSTASINPFSNPSAKKLKSGKFQSRKR
;
A
#
# COMPACT_ATOMS: atom_id res chain seq x y z
N MET A 1 35.99 -35.19 -51.26
CA MET A 1 35.11 -36.02 -52.10
C MET A 1 34.45 -37.17 -51.33
N ALA A 2 35.13 -38.25 -50.89
CA ALA A 2 34.46 -39.36 -50.18
C ALA A 2 33.78 -38.94 -48.86
N LEU A 3 34.47 -38.15 -48.03
CA LEU A 3 33.90 -37.60 -46.78
C LEU A 3 32.73 -36.62 -47.00
N GLU A 4 32.70 -35.92 -48.13
CA GLU A 4 31.59 -35.00 -48.46
C GLU A 4 30.35 -35.77 -48.92
N ILE A 5 30.54 -36.91 -49.60
CA ILE A 5 29.45 -37.80 -50.04
C ILE A 5 28.79 -38.47 -48.84
N ASP A 6 29.56 -38.94 -47.87
CA ASP A 6 29.02 -39.55 -46.64
C ASP A 6 28.26 -38.55 -45.76
N ASN A 7 28.72 -37.29 -45.70
CA ASN A 7 27.97 -36.24 -45.02
C ASN A 7 26.67 -35.92 -45.77
N PHE A 8 26.69 -35.92 -47.10
CA PHE A 8 25.51 -35.66 -47.91
C PHE A 8 24.44 -36.75 -47.78
N THR A 9 24.86 -38.03 -47.77
CA THR A 9 23.94 -39.16 -47.58
C THR A 9 23.36 -39.18 -46.16
N SER A 10 24.16 -38.81 -45.15
CA SER A 10 23.70 -38.59 -43.78
C SER A 10 22.62 -37.50 -43.72
N HIS A 11 22.86 -36.33 -44.32
CA HIS A 11 21.86 -35.26 -44.37
C HIS A 11 20.59 -35.65 -45.14
N LEU A 12 20.70 -36.42 -46.22
CA LEU A 12 19.53 -36.94 -46.94
C LEU A 12 18.68 -37.88 -46.08
N SER A 13 19.33 -38.75 -45.31
CA SER A 13 18.63 -39.64 -44.37
C SER A 13 17.94 -38.85 -43.25
N GLN A 14 18.57 -37.78 -42.76
CA GLN A 14 18.00 -36.89 -41.75
C GLN A 14 16.78 -36.14 -42.29
N ILE A 15 16.84 -35.64 -43.52
CA ILE A 15 15.71 -34.97 -44.18
C ILE A 15 14.53 -35.94 -44.36
N SER A 16 14.80 -37.18 -44.78
CA SER A 16 13.79 -38.24 -44.89
C SER A 16 13.08 -38.50 -43.56
N ASN A 17 13.85 -38.64 -42.48
CA ASN A 17 13.29 -38.88 -41.14
C ASN A 17 12.46 -37.67 -40.66
N LEU A 18 12.97 -36.45 -40.84
CA LEU A 18 12.24 -35.22 -40.50
C LEU A 18 10.96 -35.06 -41.32
N ALA A 19 10.95 -35.45 -42.59
CA ALA A 19 9.75 -35.42 -43.43
C ALA A 19 8.66 -36.38 -42.92
N ASN A 20 9.06 -37.58 -42.46
CA ASN A 20 8.13 -38.54 -41.88
C ASN A 20 7.55 -38.05 -40.54
N GLU A 21 8.38 -37.42 -39.70
CA GLU A 21 7.91 -36.79 -38.44
C GLU A 21 6.96 -35.62 -38.71
N LEU A 22 7.29 -34.77 -39.70
CA LEU A 22 6.43 -33.65 -40.09
C LEU A 22 5.09 -34.11 -40.66
N ALA A 23 5.05 -35.20 -41.44
CA ALA A 23 3.81 -35.76 -41.95
C ALA A 23 2.83 -36.11 -40.82
N PHE A 24 3.31 -36.79 -39.78
CA PHE A 24 2.50 -37.11 -38.61
C PHE A 24 1.97 -35.86 -37.87
N VAL A 25 2.79 -34.82 -37.75
CA VAL A 25 2.39 -33.56 -37.11
C VAL A 25 1.35 -32.82 -37.95
N VAL A 26 1.52 -32.81 -39.28
CA VAL A 26 0.57 -32.18 -40.22
C VAL A 26 -0.78 -32.90 -40.18
N ASP A 27 -0.79 -34.23 -40.14
CA ASP A 27 -2.03 -35.00 -40.04
C ASP A 27 -2.78 -34.66 -38.74
N LYS A 28 -2.08 -34.64 -37.61
CA LYS A 28 -2.66 -34.24 -36.32
C LYS A 28 -3.18 -32.79 -36.32
N LEU A 29 -2.47 -31.87 -36.97
CA LEU A 29 -2.94 -30.49 -37.12
C LEU A 29 -4.16 -30.39 -38.03
N SER A 30 -4.23 -31.21 -39.09
CA SER A 30 -5.38 -31.24 -40.00
C SER A 30 -6.65 -31.73 -39.31
N GLU A 31 -6.53 -32.70 -38.39
CA GLU A 31 -7.62 -33.15 -37.53
C GLU A 31 -8.09 -32.03 -36.59
N ASN A 32 -7.15 -31.33 -35.93
CA ASN A 32 -7.46 -30.22 -35.02
C ASN A 32 -8.09 -28.99 -35.72
N VAL A 33 -7.73 -28.75 -36.98
CA VAL A 33 -8.35 -27.69 -37.79
C VAL A 33 -9.78 -28.09 -38.19
N SER A 34 -9.99 -29.38 -38.47
CA SER A 34 -11.32 -29.92 -38.78
C SER A 34 -12.25 -29.90 -37.56
N SER A 35 -11.73 -30.09 -36.36
CA SER A 35 -12.50 -30.00 -35.10
C SER A 35 -12.78 -28.57 -34.64
N LYS A 36 -12.20 -27.54 -35.30
CA LYS A 36 -12.28 -26.12 -34.91
C LYS A 36 -11.72 -25.79 -33.52
N ASP A 37 -10.90 -26.66 -32.93
CA ASP A 37 -10.33 -26.47 -31.58
C ASP A 37 -9.23 -25.39 -31.48
N TYR A 38 -9.13 -24.48 -32.46
CA TYR A 38 -8.17 -23.38 -32.49
C TYR A 38 -8.78 -22.02 -32.12
N GLU A 39 -10.09 -21.94 -31.91
CA GLU A 39 -10.79 -20.71 -31.53
C GLU A 39 -10.38 -20.29 -30.10
N THR A 40 -9.59 -19.22 -30.01
CA THR A 40 -9.04 -18.69 -28.74
C THR A 40 -9.89 -17.55 -28.18
N GLU A 41 -11.22 -17.63 -28.30
CA GLU A 41 -12.14 -16.55 -27.90
C GLU A 41 -12.07 -16.21 -26.40
N GLN A 42 -11.73 -17.19 -25.55
CA GLN A 42 -11.57 -17.00 -24.09
C GLN A 42 -10.10 -16.88 -23.64
N GLY A 43 -9.17 -16.73 -24.58
CA GLY A 43 -7.73 -16.68 -24.31
C GLY A 43 -7.21 -15.29 -23.91
N ILE A 44 -5.98 -15.26 -23.39
CA ILE A 44 -5.26 -13.99 -23.15
C ILE A 44 -4.89 -13.38 -24.51
N SER A 45 -5.44 -12.21 -24.84
CA SER A 45 -5.20 -11.50 -26.10
C SER A 45 -3.70 -11.25 -26.39
N LEU A 46 -2.88 -11.01 -25.37
CA LEU A 46 -1.43 -10.88 -25.55
C LEU A 46 -0.79 -12.15 -26.13
N LEU A 47 -1.22 -13.32 -25.65
CA LEU A 47 -0.65 -14.59 -26.06
C LEU A 47 -1.08 -14.96 -27.48
N THR A 48 -2.30 -14.60 -27.88
CA THR A 48 -2.77 -14.80 -29.26
C THR A 48 -1.96 -13.95 -30.24
N ILE A 49 -1.70 -12.67 -29.94
CA ILE A 49 -0.84 -11.80 -30.74
C ILE A 49 0.58 -12.37 -30.84
N LYS A 50 1.15 -12.86 -29.73
CA LYS A 50 2.47 -13.51 -29.73
C LYS A 50 2.50 -14.75 -30.62
N TYR A 51 1.44 -15.55 -30.58
CA TYR A 51 1.33 -16.73 -31.43
C TYR A 51 1.26 -16.35 -32.92
N TYR A 52 0.39 -15.41 -33.30
CA TYR A 52 0.26 -14.97 -34.68
C TYR A 52 1.54 -14.32 -35.23
N THR A 53 2.19 -13.46 -34.45
CA THR A 53 3.48 -12.84 -34.85
C THR A 53 4.59 -13.88 -35.01
N LEU A 54 4.61 -14.91 -34.17
CA LEU A 54 5.60 -16.00 -34.29
C LEU A 54 5.30 -16.90 -35.49
N LEU A 55 4.03 -17.18 -35.77
CA LEU A 55 3.62 -17.92 -36.97
C LEU A 55 3.99 -17.17 -38.24
N GLU A 56 3.70 -15.87 -38.30
CA GLU A 56 4.07 -15.00 -39.42
C GLU A 56 5.60 -14.94 -39.59
N TYR A 57 6.35 -14.85 -38.49
CA TYR A 57 7.82 -14.86 -38.53
C TYR A 57 8.38 -16.16 -39.12
N VAL A 58 7.86 -17.33 -38.71
CA VAL A 58 8.31 -18.63 -39.23
C VAL A 58 7.91 -18.80 -40.69
N SER A 59 6.73 -18.34 -41.10
CA SER A 59 6.27 -18.35 -42.49
C SER A 59 7.16 -17.47 -43.39
N ASN A 60 7.46 -16.25 -42.95
CA ASN A 60 8.38 -15.37 -43.68
C ASN A 60 9.80 -15.96 -43.76
N LEU A 61 10.26 -16.65 -42.70
CA LEU A 61 11.57 -17.31 -42.70
C LEU A 61 11.60 -18.49 -43.68
N SER A 62 10.55 -19.30 -43.74
CA SER A 62 10.47 -20.41 -44.71
C SER A 62 10.44 -19.87 -46.15
N PHE A 63 9.77 -18.74 -46.38
CA PHE A 63 9.79 -18.05 -47.67
C PHE A 63 11.18 -17.53 -48.04
N VAL A 64 11.95 -16.99 -47.08
CA VAL A 64 13.36 -16.64 -47.34
C VAL A 64 14.19 -17.88 -47.68
N ALA A 65 13.91 -19.03 -47.03
CA ALA A 65 14.60 -20.28 -47.35
C ALA A 65 14.29 -20.74 -48.79
N THR A 66 13.04 -20.64 -49.25
CA THR A 66 12.68 -21.00 -50.64
C THR A 66 13.32 -20.06 -51.65
N LEU A 67 13.36 -18.75 -51.38
CA LEU A 67 14.07 -17.78 -52.23
C LEU A 67 15.57 -18.11 -52.36
N LYS A 68 16.21 -18.49 -51.25
CA LYS A 68 17.61 -18.93 -51.23
C LYS A 68 17.84 -20.18 -52.09
N LEU A 69 16.93 -21.15 -52.03
CA LEU A 69 17.00 -22.36 -52.86
C LEU A 69 16.82 -22.04 -54.35
N ASN A 70 15.96 -21.07 -54.67
CA ASN A 70 15.69 -20.64 -56.04
C ASN A 70 16.74 -19.66 -56.60
N LYS A 71 17.79 -19.33 -55.83
CA LYS A 71 18.87 -18.39 -56.19
C LYS A 71 18.36 -17.00 -56.61
N VAL A 72 17.29 -16.53 -55.98
CA VAL A 72 16.79 -15.17 -56.16
C VAL A 72 17.53 -14.25 -55.21
N ASP A 73 17.94 -13.08 -55.70
CA ASP A 73 18.62 -12.07 -54.89
C ASP A 73 17.71 -11.56 -53.76
N ILE A 74 18.26 -11.55 -52.55
CA ILE A 74 17.50 -11.38 -51.30
C ILE A 74 17.40 -9.90 -50.91
N GLU A 75 18.37 -9.08 -51.35
CA GLU A 75 18.61 -7.73 -50.83
C GLU A 75 17.46 -6.73 -51.05
N SER A 76 16.56 -6.98 -51.99
CA SER A 76 15.46 -6.07 -52.31
C SER A 76 14.06 -6.61 -51.96
N HIS A 77 13.96 -7.79 -51.34
CA HIS A 77 12.64 -8.38 -51.09
C HIS A 77 12.00 -7.79 -49.81
N PRO A 78 10.74 -7.30 -49.86
CA PRO A 78 10.04 -6.70 -48.70
C PRO A 78 9.82 -7.66 -47.52
N VAL A 79 10.18 -8.94 -47.68
CA VAL A 79 10.08 -9.94 -46.62
C VAL A 79 11.13 -9.72 -45.54
N ILE A 80 12.28 -9.15 -45.87
CA ILE A 80 13.30 -8.78 -44.87
C ILE A 80 12.71 -7.73 -43.92
N ASP A 81 12.06 -6.69 -44.46
CA ASP A 81 11.45 -5.63 -43.64
C ASP A 81 10.38 -6.20 -42.73
N ARG A 82 9.53 -7.11 -43.24
CA ARG A 82 8.55 -7.85 -42.43
C ARG A 82 9.21 -8.71 -41.35
N LEU A 83 10.37 -9.30 -41.63
CA LEU A 83 11.10 -10.11 -40.65
C LEU A 83 11.67 -9.23 -39.52
N ILE A 84 12.18 -8.06 -39.86
CA ILE A 84 12.67 -7.05 -38.90
C ILE A 84 11.51 -6.50 -38.07
N GLU A 85 10.38 -6.19 -38.70
CA GLU A 85 9.16 -5.72 -38.05
C GLU A 85 8.64 -6.77 -37.03
N ASN A 86 8.49 -8.03 -37.47
CA ASN A 86 8.09 -9.14 -36.61
C ASN A 86 9.08 -9.36 -35.46
N ARG A 87 10.38 -9.20 -35.71
CA ARG A 87 11.40 -9.27 -34.65
C ARG A 87 11.22 -8.15 -33.63
N LEU A 88 10.98 -6.93 -34.08
CA LEU A 88 10.71 -5.79 -33.21
C LEU A 88 9.48 -6.05 -32.33
N TYR A 89 8.38 -6.55 -32.90
CA TYR A 89 7.18 -6.89 -32.14
C TYR A 89 7.46 -7.90 -31.04
N LEU A 90 8.21 -8.98 -31.33
CA LEU A 90 8.58 -9.97 -30.32
C LEU A 90 9.43 -9.37 -29.18
N GLU A 91 10.33 -8.43 -29.50
CA GLU A 91 11.13 -7.74 -28.48
C GLU A 91 10.29 -6.80 -27.60
N LYS A 92 9.26 -6.15 -28.18
CA LYS A 92 8.33 -5.29 -27.43
C LYS A 92 7.32 -6.09 -26.60
N ILE A 93 6.93 -7.28 -27.04
CA ILE A 93 6.05 -8.18 -26.28
C ILE A 93 6.76 -8.72 -25.03
N LYS A 94 8.07 -8.99 -25.09
CA LYS A 94 8.86 -9.58 -23.98
C LYS A 94 8.72 -8.87 -22.62
N PRO A 95 8.86 -7.54 -22.49
CA PRO A 95 8.65 -6.85 -21.21
C PRO A 95 7.19 -6.87 -20.74
N ILE A 96 6.22 -6.92 -21.66
CA ILE A 96 4.79 -6.99 -21.34
C ILE A 96 4.46 -8.38 -20.77
N GLU A 97 4.98 -9.44 -21.40
CA GLU A 97 4.87 -10.82 -20.92
C GLU A 97 5.46 -10.97 -19.52
N GLN A 98 6.62 -10.34 -19.24
CA GLN A 98 7.21 -10.35 -17.89
C GLN A 98 6.30 -9.71 -16.84
N ARG A 99 5.59 -8.63 -17.18
CA ARG A 99 4.62 -7.98 -16.28
C ARG A 99 3.38 -8.84 -16.07
N MET A 100 2.91 -9.52 -17.10
CA MET A 100 1.72 -10.38 -17.05
C MET A 100 2.00 -11.82 -16.59
N ARG A 101 3.26 -12.18 -16.32
CA ARG A 101 3.66 -13.54 -15.95
C ARG A 101 2.82 -14.13 -14.83
N TYR A 102 2.55 -13.35 -13.79
CA TYR A 102 1.72 -13.82 -12.67
C TYR A 102 0.29 -14.15 -13.09
N GLN A 103 -0.31 -13.33 -13.97
CA GLN A 103 -1.67 -13.55 -14.47
C GLN A 103 -1.73 -14.80 -15.36
N ILE A 104 -0.72 -14.98 -16.22
CA ILE A 104 -0.56 -16.18 -17.05
C ILE A 104 -0.41 -17.41 -16.16
N ASP A 105 0.49 -17.39 -15.18
CA ASP A 105 0.73 -18.50 -14.26
C ASP A 105 -0.52 -18.83 -13.41
N LYS A 106 -1.29 -17.80 -13.01
CA LYS A 106 -2.53 -17.97 -12.27
C LYS A 106 -3.60 -18.66 -13.12
N LEU A 107 -3.77 -18.23 -14.37
CA LEU A 107 -4.73 -18.83 -15.30
C LEU A 107 -4.37 -20.27 -15.67
N ILE A 108 -3.08 -20.56 -15.84
CA ILE A 108 -2.60 -21.94 -16.04
C ILE A 108 -2.92 -22.79 -14.80
N ARG A 109 -2.67 -22.27 -13.59
CA ARG A 109 -3.01 -23.00 -12.36
C ARG A 109 -4.50 -23.28 -12.25
N THR A 110 -5.36 -22.30 -12.56
CA THR A 110 -6.81 -22.52 -12.53
C THR A 110 -7.23 -23.57 -13.56
N ALA A 111 -6.72 -23.52 -14.79
CA ALA A 111 -7.04 -24.49 -15.84
C ALA A 111 -6.58 -25.93 -15.49
N LEU A 112 -5.39 -26.08 -14.88
CA LEU A 112 -4.91 -27.38 -14.43
C LEU A 112 -5.76 -27.94 -13.26
N THR A 113 -6.20 -27.07 -12.35
CA THR A 113 -7.08 -27.48 -11.24
C THR A 113 -8.50 -27.82 -11.69
N THR A 114 -9.03 -27.15 -12.73
CA THR A 114 -10.37 -27.46 -13.26
C THR A 114 -10.41 -28.77 -14.05
N ASN A 115 -9.28 -29.18 -14.64
CA ASN A 115 -9.19 -30.47 -15.34
C ASN A 115 -8.97 -31.67 -14.41
N SER A 116 -8.68 -31.40 -13.13
CA SER A 116 -8.59 -32.44 -12.10
C SER A 116 -10.00 -32.70 -11.55
N ASN A 117 -10.67 -33.71 -12.09
CA ASN A 117 -11.99 -34.19 -11.68
C ASN A 117 -11.99 -34.83 -10.26
N ASP A 118 -11.61 -34.07 -9.23
CA ASP A 118 -11.75 -34.49 -7.82
C ASP A 118 -12.88 -33.71 -7.14
N PRO A 119 -14.08 -34.32 -6.93
CA PRO A 119 -15.27 -33.63 -6.46
C PRO A 119 -15.35 -33.46 -4.93
N GLN A 120 -14.22 -33.40 -4.21
CA GLN A 120 -14.20 -33.33 -2.74
C GLN A 120 -13.66 -32.01 -2.16
N ILE A 121 -13.30 -31.03 -2.99
CA ILE A 121 -12.92 -29.67 -2.54
C ILE A 121 -13.93 -28.63 -3.06
N SER A 122 -15.20 -29.01 -3.09
CA SER A 122 -16.31 -28.18 -3.56
C SER A 122 -17.29 -27.90 -2.43
N SER A 123 -16.94 -26.97 -1.52
CA SER A 123 -17.98 -26.23 -0.74
C SER A 123 -17.49 -25.07 0.16
N SER A 124 -16.22 -24.62 0.15
CA SER A 124 -15.84 -23.56 1.11
C SER A 124 -14.77 -22.55 0.72
N LYS A 125 -14.68 -22.12 -0.55
CA LYS A 125 -14.17 -20.77 -0.92
C LYS A 125 -14.09 -20.60 -2.43
N LEU A 126 -15.16 -20.08 -3.03
CA LEU A 126 -15.02 -18.92 -3.93
C LEU A 126 -16.43 -18.37 -4.18
N GLY A 127 -16.60 -17.08 -3.88
CA GLY A 127 -17.83 -16.37 -4.22
C GLY A 127 -18.07 -16.44 -5.72
N SER A 128 -19.31 -16.72 -6.09
CA SER A 128 -19.85 -16.45 -7.41
C SER A 128 -19.48 -15.03 -7.84
N THR A 129 -18.74 -14.91 -8.93
CA THR A 129 -18.63 -13.66 -9.68
C THR A 129 -18.96 -14.02 -11.12
N ASN A 130 -20.10 -13.54 -11.59
CA ASN A 130 -20.54 -13.69 -12.96
C ASN A 130 -19.52 -13.04 -13.93
N PRO A 131 -19.29 -13.61 -15.12
CA PRO A 131 -18.30 -13.13 -16.09
C PRO A 131 -18.61 -11.73 -16.69
N GLU A 132 -19.79 -11.18 -16.46
CA GLU A 132 -20.23 -9.86 -16.94
C GLU A 132 -19.68 -8.68 -16.10
N ASP A 133 -19.20 -8.92 -14.87
CA ASP A 133 -18.78 -7.85 -13.95
C ASP A 133 -17.33 -7.36 -14.17
N ILE A 134 -16.64 -7.90 -15.18
CA ILE A 134 -15.26 -7.55 -15.55
C ILE A 134 -15.23 -6.36 -16.52
N SER A 135 -16.36 -6.02 -17.16
CA SER A 135 -16.43 -4.91 -18.14
C SER A 135 -16.62 -3.53 -17.49
N SER A 136 -17.08 -3.45 -16.23
CA SER A 136 -17.41 -2.18 -15.57
C SER A 136 -16.23 -1.52 -14.83
N GLN A 137 -15.07 -2.16 -14.76
CA GLN A 137 -13.84 -1.53 -14.28
C GLN A 137 -13.04 -0.96 -15.46
N GLN A 138 -13.49 0.20 -15.96
CA GLN A 138 -12.60 1.12 -16.67
C GLN A 138 -11.50 1.53 -15.70
N VAL A 139 -10.36 0.83 -15.80
CA VAL A 139 -9.11 1.19 -15.15
C VAL A 139 -8.43 2.29 -15.96
N ASP A 140 -8.50 3.51 -15.44
CA ASP A 140 -7.63 4.61 -15.86
C ASP A 140 -6.15 4.16 -15.74
N PRO A 141 -5.31 4.30 -16.80
CA PRO A 141 -3.96 3.71 -16.84
C PRO A 141 -2.90 4.36 -15.92
N LEU A 142 -3.29 5.08 -14.86
CA LEU A 142 -2.36 5.87 -14.04
C LEU A 142 -2.34 5.54 -12.54
N ASN A 143 -3.22 4.67 -12.03
CA ASN A 143 -3.23 4.29 -10.62
C ASN A 143 -2.72 2.85 -10.43
N GLN A 144 -1.40 2.71 -10.38
CA GLN A 144 -0.73 1.45 -10.03
C GLN A 144 -0.29 1.46 -8.57
N ASP A 145 -1.25 1.44 -7.65
CA ASP A 145 -1.03 1.23 -6.22
C ASP A 145 -1.58 -0.15 -5.79
N GLU A 146 -0.94 -1.21 -6.30
CA GLU A 146 -1.10 -2.62 -5.85
C GLU A 146 -0.69 -2.83 -4.36
N SER A 147 -0.16 -1.80 -3.68
CA SER A 147 0.23 -1.85 -2.27
C SER A 147 -0.85 -1.44 -1.27
N GLU A 148 -1.94 -0.81 -1.71
CA GLU A 148 -2.95 -0.26 -0.78
C GLU A 148 -3.98 -1.31 -0.31
N SER A 149 -4.18 -2.37 -1.11
CA SER A 149 -5.04 -3.51 -0.74
C SER A 149 -4.38 -4.47 0.27
N LEU A 150 -3.09 -4.30 0.56
CA LEU A 150 -2.34 -5.10 1.55
C LEU A 150 -2.43 -4.51 2.97
N TYR A 151 -2.94 -3.29 3.13
CA TYR A 151 -3.02 -2.58 4.42
C TYR A 151 -4.45 -2.44 4.97
N LYS A 152 -5.45 -3.10 4.38
CA LYS A 152 -6.77 -3.22 5.02
C LYS A 152 -6.72 -4.38 6.04
N PRO A 153 -7.00 -4.14 7.33
CA PRO A 153 -6.99 -5.21 8.32
C PRO A 153 -8.04 -6.26 7.93
N LYS A 154 -7.61 -7.53 7.88
CA LYS A 154 -8.51 -8.66 7.63
C LYS A 154 -9.42 -8.85 8.85
N LEU A 155 -10.56 -8.17 8.85
CA LEU A 155 -11.54 -8.17 9.94
C LEU A 155 -12.01 -9.59 10.29
N ASP A 156 -12.10 -10.49 9.32
CA ASP A 156 -12.47 -11.88 9.54
C ASP A 156 -11.42 -12.68 10.32
N SER A 157 -10.13 -12.40 10.10
CA SER A 157 -9.04 -13.05 10.85
C SER A 157 -8.99 -12.55 12.29
N LEU A 158 -9.38 -11.29 12.52
CA LEU A 158 -9.48 -10.68 13.84
C LEU A 158 -10.71 -11.20 14.61
N MET A 159 -11.85 -11.38 13.93
CA MET A 159 -13.04 -12.01 14.51
C MET A 159 -12.79 -13.47 14.87
N ALA A 160 -12.05 -14.22 14.04
CA ALA A 160 -11.68 -15.60 14.34
C ALA A 160 -10.75 -15.68 15.57
N SER A 161 -9.75 -14.79 15.69
CA SER A 161 -8.87 -14.77 16.86
C SER A 161 -9.58 -14.32 18.13
N ALA A 162 -10.51 -13.37 18.04
CA ALA A 162 -11.32 -12.92 19.18
C ALA A 162 -12.28 -14.01 19.69
N LYS A 163 -12.81 -14.84 18.78
CA LYS A 163 -13.61 -16.02 19.12
C LYS A 163 -12.77 -17.14 19.74
N ALA A 164 -11.54 -17.34 19.26
CA ALA A 164 -10.60 -18.32 19.82
C ALA A 164 -10.05 -17.92 21.21
N GLN A 165 -9.88 -16.61 21.46
CA GLN A 165 -9.45 -16.08 22.76
C GLN A 165 -10.60 -15.92 23.78
N GLY A 166 -11.82 -16.37 23.45
CA GLY A 166 -12.96 -16.33 24.36
C GLY A 166 -13.51 -14.93 24.66
N ILE A 167 -13.09 -13.91 23.93
CA ILE A 167 -13.59 -12.51 24.07
C ILE A 167 -14.98 -12.39 23.43
N LEU A 168 -15.26 -13.20 22.41
CA LEU A 168 -16.56 -13.26 21.74
C LEU A 168 -17.24 -14.61 22.03
N GLU A 169 -18.11 -14.62 23.02
CA GLU A 169 -18.85 -15.81 23.45
C GLU A 169 -20.03 -16.08 22.51
N SER A 170 -20.10 -17.28 21.94
CA SER A 170 -21.29 -17.75 21.22
C SER A 170 -22.40 -17.97 22.23
N ARG A 171 -23.46 -17.15 22.18
CA ARG A 171 -24.68 -17.38 22.97
C ARG A 171 -25.30 -18.72 22.59
N SER A 172 -24.90 -19.77 23.31
CA SER A 172 -25.65 -21.01 23.44
C SER A 172 -26.79 -20.76 24.42
N SER A 173 -27.96 -21.18 23.99
CA SER A 173 -29.22 -21.13 24.72
C SER A 173 -29.14 -21.90 26.04
N SER A 174 -29.12 -21.22 27.18
CA SER A 174 -29.85 -21.63 28.39
C SER A 174 -29.58 -20.65 29.55
N SER A 175 -30.67 -20.31 30.25
CA SER A 175 -30.75 -19.46 31.45
C SER A 175 -30.47 -17.96 31.25
N LEU A 176 -31.53 -17.16 31.20
CA LEU A 176 -31.77 -16.04 32.11
C LEU A 176 -33.18 -15.46 31.87
N GLN A 177 -33.78 -15.02 32.96
CA GLN A 177 -35.20 -14.72 33.15
C GLN A 177 -35.78 -13.68 32.18
N GLN A 178 -37.09 -13.86 31.92
CA GLN A 178 -37.97 -12.92 31.23
C GLN A 178 -37.83 -11.50 31.79
N SER A 179 -37.67 -10.52 30.90
CA SER A 179 -38.07 -9.14 31.19
C SER A 179 -38.63 -8.47 29.93
N ASP A 180 -39.66 -7.66 30.17
CA ASP A 180 -40.72 -7.25 29.24
C ASP A 180 -40.28 -6.53 27.95
N PRO A 181 -41.06 -6.63 26.86
CA PRO A 181 -40.73 -6.07 25.55
C PRO A 181 -41.03 -4.56 25.43
N ASN A 182 -40.70 -3.75 26.45
CA ASN A 182 -40.87 -2.29 26.35
C ASN A 182 -39.89 -1.43 27.19
N LYS A 183 -38.66 -1.90 27.41
CA LYS A 183 -37.61 -1.06 28.04
C LYS A 183 -36.49 -0.77 27.05
N ALA A 184 -36.43 0.50 26.62
CA ALA A 184 -35.30 1.05 25.88
C ALA A 184 -34.01 0.84 26.68
N TYR A 185 -32.97 0.35 26.01
CA TYR A 185 -31.68 0.03 26.60
C TYR A 185 -31.13 1.22 27.40
N GLN A 186 -30.92 1.03 28.70
CA GLN A 186 -30.21 1.99 29.55
C GLN A 186 -28.75 1.56 29.68
N PRO A 187 -27.80 2.37 29.19
CA PRO A 187 -26.39 2.08 29.36
C PRO A 187 -26.02 2.07 30.85
N PRO A 188 -25.09 1.19 31.27
CA PRO A 188 -24.67 1.08 32.65
C PRO A 188 -24.07 2.40 33.14
N LYS A 189 -24.50 2.83 34.34
CA LYS A 189 -23.99 4.05 34.98
C LYS A 189 -22.63 3.75 35.61
N LEU A 190 -21.56 4.25 34.99
CA LEU A 190 -20.21 4.17 35.53
C LEU A 190 -20.07 5.14 36.72
N ILE A 191 -19.72 4.60 37.89
CA ILE A 191 -19.37 5.40 39.06
C ILE A 191 -17.88 5.75 38.95
N PRO A 192 -17.47 7.01 39.19
CA PRO A 192 -16.07 7.36 39.25
C PRO A 192 -15.38 6.57 40.37
N VAL A 193 -14.51 5.64 39.99
CA VAL A 193 -13.61 4.95 40.90
C VAL A 193 -12.31 5.76 40.96
N HIS A 194 -11.81 6.00 42.18
CA HIS A 194 -10.51 6.67 42.35
C HIS A 194 -9.42 5.76 41.79
N TYR A 195 -8.64 6.29 40.84
CA TYR A 195 -7.54 5.57 40.22
C TYR A 195 -6.24 6.03 40.88
N ASP A 196 -5.61 5.16 41.65
CA ASP A 196 -4.27 5.38 42.15
C ASP A 196 -3.30 5.09 40.99
N GLU A 197 -2.63 6.12 40.49
CA GLU A 197 -1.70 5.97 39.36
C GLU A 197 -0.51 5.12 39.81
N ASP A 198 -0.45 3.84 39.39
CA ASP A 198 0.77 3.04 39.49
C ASP A 198 1.94 3.80 38.82
N ASP A 199 3.11 3.83 39.46
CA ASP A 199 4.30 4.57 38.97
C ASP A 199 4.66 4.24 37.51
N SER A 200 4.36 3.02 37.05
CA SER A 200 4.52 2.55 35.66
C SER A 200 3.60 3.28 34.66
N LEU A 201 2.36 3.57 35.04
CA LEU A 201 1.40 4.26 34.20
C LEU A 201 1.69 5.76 34.12
N LYS A 202 2.15 6.35 35.23
CA LYS A 202 2.64 7.73 35.28
C LYS A 202 3.84 7.93 34.35
N ALA A 203 4.82 7.03 34.37
CA ALA A 203 5.96 7.06 33.47
C ALA A 203 5.56 6.92 31.98
N LYS A 204 4.57 6.06 31.67
CA LYS A 204 4.03 5.94 30.31
C LYS A 204 3.34 7.22 29.84
N ARG A 205 2.57 7.87 30.72
CA ARG A 205 1.90 9.14 30.43
C ARG A 205 2.90 10.26 30.19
N GLU A 206 3.90 10.39 31.06
CA GLU A 206 4.96 11.39 30.91
C GLU A 206 5.75 11.18 29.62
N LYS A 207 6.10 9.94 29.27
CA LYS A 207 6.76 9.61 28.00
C LYS A 207 5.89 9.98 26.79
N ALA A 208 4.58 9.78 26.86
CA ALA A 208 3.65 10.19 25.81
C ALA A 208 3.57 11.72 25.69
N GLU A 209 3.54 12.44 26.81
CA GLU A 209 3.55 13.90 26.84
C GLU A 209 4.86 14.48 26.30
N LEU A 210 6.02 13.89 26.64
CA LEU A 210 7.31 14.28 26.10
C LEU A 210 7.37 14.09 24.59
N ARG A 211 6.91 12.94 24.07
CA ARG A 211 6.83 12.70 22.62
C ARG A 211 5.91 13.67 21.91
N LEU A 212 4.78 14.01 22.53
CA LEU A 212 3.83 14.97 21.98
C LEU A 212 4.43 16.38 21.95
N LYS A 213 5.14 16.77 23.02
CA LYS A 213 5.88 18.04 23.10
C LYS A 213 7.00 18.11 22.07
N GLU A 214 7.75 17.03 21.87
CA GLU A 214 8.78 16.93 20.83
C GLU A 214 8.19 17.01 19.42
N ARG A 215 7.07 16.32 19.17
CA ARG A 215 6.36 16.39 17.89
C ARG A 215 5.89 17.81 17.60
N ALA A 216 5.23 18.43 18.56
CA ALA A 216 4.70 19.77 18.36
C ALA A 216 5.81 20.83 18.22
N LYS A 217 6.94 20.68 18.92
CA LYS A 217 8.15 21.50 18.66
C LYS A 217 8.71 21.35 17.25
N LYS A 218 8.44 20.22 16.58
CA LYS A 218 8.85 19.94 15.20
C LYS A 218 7.74 20.29 14.19
N SER A 219 6.62 20.84 14.65
CA SER A 219 5.55 21.27 13.76
C SER A 219 6.01 22.49 12.96
N GLN A 220 5.64 22.53 11.69
CA GLN A 220 6.02 23.60 10.77
C GLN A 220 5.53 24.97 11.25
N ILE A 221 4.31 25.05 11.78
CA ILE A 221 3.70 26.28 12.29
C ILE A 221 4.50 26.85 13.46
N ILE A 222 4.97 26.01 14.38
CA ILE A 222 5.78 26.50 15.52
C ILE A 222 7.15 26.98 15.03
N ASN A 223 7.76 26.30 14.07
CA ASN A 223 9.02 26.74 13.47
C ASN A 223 8.86 28.07 12.72
N GLU A 224 7.77 28.25 11.97
CA GLU A 224 7.45 29.50 11.26
C GLU A 224 7.19 30.67 12.23
N LEU A 225 6.47 30.42 13.32
CA LEU A 225 6.33 31.42 14.39
C LEU A 225 7.69 31.74 15.01
N ILE A 226 8.53 30.73 15.27
CA ILE A 226 9.86 30.96 15.83
C ILE A 226 10.72 31.79 14.87
N SER A 227 10.68 31.52 13.56
CA SER A 227 11.45 32.31 12.59
C SER A 227 10.94 33.74 12.44
N GLU A 228 9.64 33.97 12.55
CA GLU A 228 9.08 35.33 12.55
C GLU A 228 9.54 36.15 13.77
N PHE A 229 9.64 35.51 14.94
CA PHE A 229 10.08 36.17 16.18
C PHE A 229 11.60 36.18 16.40
N ASP A 230 12.37 35.35 15.70
CA ASP A 230 13.83 35.29 15.81
C ASP A 230 14.48 36.28 14.82
N ALA A 231 15.40 37.10 15.31
CA ALA A 231 16.12 38.07 14.49
C ALA A 231 17.36 37.46 13.79
N ARG A 232 17.60 36.15 13.96
CA ARG A 232 18.74 35.46 13.35
C ARG A 232 18.47 35.22 11.86
N PRO A 233 19.47 35.45 10.98
CA PRO A 233 19.29 35.21 9.56
C PRO A 233 19.10 33.71 9.29
N GLU A 234 18.12 33.40 8.44
CA GLU A 234 17.88 32.04 7.96
C GLU A 234 18.87 31.65 6.86
N LYS A 235 19.12 30.35 6.73
CA LYS A 235 19.97 29.80 5.68
C LYS A 235 19.10 29.43 4.48
N SER A 236 19.14 30.23 3.43
CA SER A 236 18.55 29.88 2.15
C SER A 236 19.62 29.35 1.19
N SER A 237 19.32 28.29 0.44
CA SER A 237 20.19 27.87 -0.68
C SER A 237 20.16 28.94 -1.78
N SER A 238 21.29 29.15 -2.48
CA SER A 238 21.31 30.04 -3.64
C SER A 238 20.38 29.49 -4.73
N TRP A 239 19.67 30.40 -5.41
CA TRP A 239 18.83 30.06 -6.53
C TRP A 239 19.63 29.23 -7.57
N GLY A 240 19.12 28.07 -7.94
CA GLY A 240 19.77 27.14 -8.88
C GLY A 240 20.89 26.26 -8.30
N THR A 241 21.42 26.54 -7.11
CA THR A 241 22.41 25.64 -6.44
C THR A 241 21.75 24.60 -5.56
N SER A 242 20.48 24.80 -5.20
CA SER A 242 19.67 23.73 -4.63
C SER A 242 19.65 22.60 -5.65
N SER A 243 20.44 21.56 -5.39
CA SER A 243 20.87 20.50 -6.32
C SER A 243 19.74 19.61 -6.86
N THR A 244 18.50 20.07 -6.77
CA THR A 244 17.29 19.34 -7.09
C THR A 244 16.23 20.34 -7.58
N VAL A 245 16.30 20.67 -8.86
CA VAL A 245 15.16 21.26 -9.60
C VAL A 245 13.96 20.32 -9.42
N GLY A 246 12.89 20.80 -8.77
CA GLY A 246 11.64 20.03 -8.60
C GLY A 246 11.55 19.12 -7.37
N VAL A 247 12.44 19.21 -6.39
CA VAL A 247 12.17 18.64 -5.06
C VAL A 247 11.35 19.66 -4.28
N ALA A 248 10.11 19.30 -3.94
CA ALA A 248 9.39 19.97 -2.86
C ALA A 248 10.32 19.99 -1.65
N GLN A 249 10.65 21.19 -1.17
CA GLN A 249 11.64 21.43 -0.12
C GLN A 249 11.10 20.92 1.22
N ASN A 250 11.01 19.61 1.39
CA ASN A 250 10.73 19.06 2.70
C ASN A 250 11.99 19.24 3.54
N GLU A 251 11.94 20.15 4.52
CA GLU A 251 13.00 20.46 5.49
C GLU A 251 13.64 19.19 6.07
N LYS A 252 12.83 18.15 6.28
CA LYS A 252 13.28 16.84 6.76
C LYS A 252 14.25 16.13 5.81
N PHE A 253 13.98 16.12 4.50
CA PHE A 253 14.88 15.47 3.53
C PHE A 253 16.17 16.25 3.35
N GLU A 254 16.10 17.58 3.46
CA GLU A 254 17.29 18.44 3.43
C GLU A 254 18.16 18.22 4.67
N ALA A 255 17.56 18.18 5.87
CA ALA A 255 18.26 17.87 7.11
C ALA A 255 18.92 16.48 7.10
N ASP A 256 18.23 15.45 6.60
CA ASP A 256 18.79 14.10 6.44
C ASP A 256 19.97 14.10 5.45
N ARG A 257 19.90 14.91 4.39
CA ARG A 257 21.00 15.07 3.42
C ARG A 257 22.21 15.74 4.05
N LEU A 258 22.01 16.86 4.74
CA LEU A 258 23.07 17.59 5.45
C LEU A 258 23.71 16.73 6.54
N HIS A 259 22.92 15.92 7.24
CA HIS A 259 23.44 14.99 8.25
C HIS A 259 24.32 13.90 7.60
N ARG A 260 23.94 13.39 6.42
CA ARG A 260 24.78 12.45 5.69
C ARG A 260 26.07 13.09 5.20
N GLU A 261 25.99 14.28 4.61
CA GLU A 261 27.14 15.05 4.13
C GLU A 261 28.17 15.25 5.26
N LYS A 262 27.72 15.74 6.43
CA LYS A 262 28.58 15.88 7.61
C LYS A 262 29.24 14.56 8.01
N TYR A 263 28.49 13.47 8.05
CA TYR A 263 29.05 12.16 8.39
C TYR A 263 30.09 11.68 7.37
N GLU A 264 29.84 11.91 6.07
CA GLU A 264 30.76 11.56 4.99
C GLU A 264 32.04 12.41 5.05
N GLU A 265 31.93 13.70 5.40
CA GLU A 265 33.06 14.61 5.59
C GLU A 265 33.89 14.26 6.84
N ASP A 266 33.23 14.03 7.97
CA ASP A 266 33.89 13.72 9.24
C ASP A 266 34.62 12.37 9.20
N ASN A 267 34.04 11.37 8.53
CA ASN A 267 34.59 10.02 8.47
C ASN A 267 35.28 9.69 7.14
N PHE A 268 35.29 10.60 6.17
CA PHE A 268 35.86 10.42 4.83
C PHE A 268 35.40 9.13 4.11
N ILE A 269 34.17 8.68 4.36
CA ILE A 269 33.59 7.46 3.78
C ILE A 269 32.25 7.79 3.16
N ARG A 270 32.09 7.43 1.88
CA ARG A 270 30.83 7.62 1.16
C ARG A 270 29.78 6.61 1.59
N MET A 271 28.61 7.09 2.03
CA MET A 271 27.51 6.21 2.41
C MET A 271 26.68 5.81 1.19
N THR A 272 26.41 4.52 1.06
CA THR A 272 25.55 4.02 -0.03
C THR A 272 24.07 4.21 0.33
N ILE A 273 23.28 4.63 -0.66
CA ILE A 273 21.84 4.84 -0.49
C ILE A 273 21.11 3.55 -0.84
N SER A 274 20.23 3.09 0.05
CA SER A 274 19.35 1.96 -0.23
C SER A 274 18.42 2.27 -1.42
N LYS A 275 18.09 1.24 -2.22
CA LYS A 275 17.13 1.37 -3.33
C LYS A 275 15.78 1.91 -2.86
N LYS A 276 15.37 1.56 -1.63
CA LYS A 276 14.13 2.05 -1.01
C LYS A 276 14.18 3.56 -0.76
N ASP A 277 15.27 4.05 -0.17
CA ASP A 277 15.42 5.48 0.14
C ASP A 277 15.60 6.32 -1.12
N LYS A 278 16.29 5.78 -2.13
CA LYS A 278 16.37 6.39 -3.46
C LYS A 278 14.99 6.53 -4.12
N LYS A 279 14.11 5.52 -3.97
CA LYS A 279 12.72 5.59 -4.46
C LYS A 279 11.92 6.63 -3.67
N ARG A 280 12.05 6.69 -2.34
CA ARG A 280 11.38 7.70 -1.50
C ARG A 280 11.79 9.12 -1.88
N LEU A 281 13.08 9.35 -2.08
CA LEU A 281 13.59 10.65 -2.53
C LEU A 281 13.00 11.02 -3.89
N LYS A 282 12.92 10.08 -4.84
CA LYS A 282 12.33 10.31 -6.17
C LYS A 282 10.80 10.51 -6.13
N GLN A 283 10.10 9.86 -5.21
CA GLN A 283 8.65 10.02 -5.05
C GLN A 283 8.28 11.35 -4.41
N GLY A 284 9.09 11.82 -3.45
CA GLY A 284 8.92 13.15 -2.84
C GLY A 284 9.09 14.31 -3.83
N THR A 285 9.75 14.09 -4.97
CA THR A 285 9.91 15.13 -6.02
C THR A 285 8.69 15.27 -6.93
N LEU A 286 7.71 14.37 -6.84
CA LEU A 286 6.61 14.27 -7.81
C LEU A 286 5.24 14.58 -7.19
N ARG A 287 5.15 14.67 -5.86
CA ARG A 287 3.89 14.89 -5.15
C ARG A 287 3.94 16.23 -4.44
N LEU A 288 3.21 17.21 -4.97
CA LEU A 288 2.93 18.48 -4.28
C LEU A 288 2.00 18.29 -3.07
N ASP A 289 1.33 17.14 -2.98
CA ASP A 289 0.43 16.80 -1.86
C ASP A 289 1.14 16.80 -0.49
N ASP A 290 2.47 16.59 -0.48
CA ASP A 290 3.27 16.56 0.76
C ASP A 290 3.54 17.98 1.31
N GLU A 291 3.38 19.04 0.51
CA GLU A 291 3.54 20.44 0.95
C GLU A 291 2.44 20.86 1.94
N PHE A 292 1.23 20.31 1.78
CA PHE A 292 0.10 20.59 2.68
C PHE A 292 -0.01 19.56 3.82
N ALA A 293 0.69 18.42 3.74
CA ALA A 293 0.70 17.41 4.80
C ALA A 293 1.27 17.95 6.13
N GLY A 294 2.15 18.95 6.06
CA GLY A 294 2.67 19.67 7.24
C GLY A 294 1.59 20.46 8.01
N LEU A 295 0.47 20.81 7.37
CA LEU A 295 -0.64 21.52 8.00
C LEU A 295 -1.53 20.61 8.86
N GLU A 296 -1.52 19.29 8.66
CA GLU A 296 -2.35 18.38 9.47
C GLU A 296 -1.92 18.32 10.96
N ASP A 297 -0.78 18.92 11.33
CA ASP A 297 -0.27 18.93 12.71
C ASP A 297 -0.94 19.97 13.63
N PHE A 298 -1.99 20.69 13.17
CA PHE A 298 -2.81 21.58 14.03
C PHE A 298 -3.43 20.85 15.23
N ALA A 299 -3.74 19.56 15.09
CA ALA A 299 -4.25 18.75 16.21
C ALA A 299 -3.25 18.68 17.38
N GLY A 300 -1.95 18.77 17.11
CA GLY A 300 -0.91 18.83 18.13
C GLY A 300 -0.92 20.17 18.90
N ILE A 301 -1.22 21.29 18.22
CA ILE A 301 -1.27 22.63 18.82
C ILE A 301 -2.42 22.74 19.83
N ASP A 302 -3.61 22.21 19.52
CA ASP A 302 -4.74 22.20 20.45
C ASP A 302 -4.41 21.44 21.74
N THR A 303 -3.69 20.32 21.62
CA THR A 303 -3.26 19.55 22.79
C THR A 303 -2.21 20.29 23.63
N LEU A 304 -1.28 21.00 23.00
CA LEU A 304 -0.33 21.88 23.69
C LEU A 304 -1.03 23.04 24.39
N SER A 305 -1.99 23.69 23.73
CA SER A 305 -2.80 24.77 24.30
C SER A 305 -3.56 24.29 25.53
N ARG A 306 -4.13 23.08 25.45
CA ARG A 306 -4.82 22.44 26.57
C ARG A 306 -3.87 22.03 27.69
N ALA A 307 -2.68 21.52 27.36
CA ALA A 307 -1.64 21.22 28.33
C ALA A 307 -1.15 22.49 29.05
N ALA A 308 -0.88 23.57 28.32
CA ALA A 308 -0.51 24.88 28.85
C ALA A 308 -1.62 25.43 29.78
N SER A 309 -2.88 25.38 29.34
CA SER A 309 -4.04 25.79 30.15
C SER A 309 -4.19 24.97 31.43
N SER A 310 -4.00 23.65 31.34
CA SER A 310 -4.08 22.76 32.51
C SER A 310 -2.92 22.97 33.51
N SER A 311 -1.72 23.27 33.01
CA SER A 311 -0.56 23.58 33.85
C SER A 311 -0.72 24.94 34.54
N ASN A 312 -1.29 25.94 33.87
CA ASN A 312 -1.64 27.22 34.47
C ASN A 312 -2.75 27.07 35.53
N ALA A 313 -3.74 26.22 35.32
CA ALA A 313 -4.75 25.90 36.33
C ALA A 313 -4.14 25.21 37.56
N LYS A 314 -3.19 24.28 37.37
CA LYS A 314 -2.43 23.66 38.48
C LYS A 314 -1.58 24.68 39.22
N ARG A 315 -0.90 25.60 38.51
CA ARG A 315 -0.10 26.68 39.13
C ARG A 315 -0.97 27.65 39.93
N LYS A 316 -2.15 28.02 39.42
CA LYS A 316 -3.10 28.89 40.15
C LYS A 316 -3.58 28.24 41.45
N ASN A 317 -3.91 26.95 41.42
CA ASN A 317 -4.31 26.20 42.62
C ASN A 317 -3.18 26.05 43.65
N VAL A 318 -1.91 26.08 43.24
CA VAL A 318 -0.75 26.05 44.14
C VAL A 318 -0.47 27.43 44.75
N VAL A 319 -0.68 28.51 43.99
CA VAL A 319 -0.54 29.89 44.49
C VAL A 319 -1.65 30.24 45.48
N GLU A 320 -2.90 29.84 45.23
CA GLU A 320 -4.02 30.05 46.16
C GLU A 320 -3.86 29.26 47.48
N LYS A 321 -3.15 28.12 47.46
CA LYS A 321 -2.81 27.35 48.68
C LYS A 321 -1.65 27.92 49.50
N ARG A 322 -0.89 28.88 48.97
CA ARG A 322 0.28 29.48 49.64
C ARG A 322 0.02 30.88 50.21
N ALA A 323 -1.19 31.42 50.09
CA ALA A 323 -1.57 32.63 50.81
C ALA A 323 -1.61 32.34 52.33
N PRO A 324 -0.90 33.10 53.19
CA PRO A 324 -0.94 32.88 54.62
C PRO A 324 -2.34 33.17 55.16
N SER A 325 -3.01 32.15 55.72
CA SER A 325 -4.24 32.33 56.47
C SER A 325 -3.91 33.09 57.75
N SER A 326 -4.25 34.38 57.79
CA SER A 326 -4.25 35.16 59.02
C SER A 326 -5.18 34.51 60.04
N SER A 327 -4.60 34.08 61.15
CA SER A 327 -5.28 33.55 62.33
C SER A 327 -6.11 34.65 63.01
N SER A 328 -7.41 34.41 63.17
CA SER A 328 -8.19 35.05 64.23
C SER A 328 -9.09 34.01 64.90
N THR A 329 -8.77 33.78 66.16
CA THR A 329 -9.46 33.00 67.18
C THR A 329 -10.92 33.41 67.33
N ALA A 330 -11.86 32.45 67.29
CA ALA A 330 -13.17 32.60 67.92
C ALA A 330 -13.74 31.23 68.33
N SER A 331 -14.06 31.17 69.62
CA SER A 331 -14.66 30.14 70.46
C SER A 331 -15.64 29.15 69.82
N ILE A 332 -15.44 27.89 70.23
CA ILE A 332 -16.35 26.75 70.15
C ILE A 332 -17.66 27.05 70.90
N ASN A 333 -18.81 26.98 70.21
CA ASN A 333 -20.13 26.82 70.81
C ASN A 333 -20.76 25.53 70.24
N PRO A 334 -20.86 24.44 71.02
CA PRO A 334 -21.49 23.21 70.57
C PRO A 334 -22.96 23.28 70.99
N PHE A 335 -23.84 23.79 70.14
CA PHE A 335 -25.31 23.56 70.11
C PHE A 335 -25.95 24.67 69.28
N SER A 336 -26.01 24.50 67.96
CA SER A 336 -27.07 25.09 67.14
C SER A 336 -27.36 24.18 65.95
N ASN A 337 -28.65 23.92 65.75
CA ASN A 337 -29.21 22.91 64.87
C ASN A 337 -28.98 23.21 63.37
N PRO A 338 -28.98 22.21 62.48
CA PRO A 338 -28.60 22.37 61.08
C PRO A 338 -29.81 22.82 60.24
N SER A 339 -29.70 23.94 59.53
CA SER A 339 -30.58 24.22 58.40
C SER A 339 -29.90 25.12 57.37
N ALA A 340 -30.23 24.89 56.09
CA ALA A 340 -29.83 25.61 54.88
C ALA A 340 -28.47 25.24 54.24
N LYS A 341 -28.41 24.06 53.59
CA LYS A 341 -27.55 23.89 52.41
C LYS A 341 -28.12 24.71 51.26
N LYS A 342 -27.49 25.84 50.94
CA LYS A 342 -27.70 26.61 49.70
C LYS A 342 -27.32 25.73 48.50
N LEU A 343 -28.31 25.39 47.68
CA LEU A 343 -28.15 24.85 46.34
C LEU A 343 -27.39 25.88 45.48
N LYS A 344 -26.23 25.52 44.95
CA LYS A 344 -25.58 26.28 43.86
C LYS A 344 -26.37 26.01 42.58
N SER A 345 -27.08 27.03 42.10
CA SER A 345 -27.74 27.04 40.79
C SER A 345 -26.69 27.11 39.68
N GLY A 346 -26.52 26.01 38.95
CA GLY A 346 -25.80 25.99 37.68
C GLY A 346 -26.68 26.59 36.59
N LYS A 347 -26.18 27.63 35.92
CA LYS A 347 -26.79 28.25 34.73
C LYS A 347 -26.86 27.22 33.59
N PHE A 348 -28.04 26.66 33.34
CA PHE A 348 -28.35 26.04 32.05
C PHE A 348 -28.63 27.15 31.03
N GLN A 349 -27.73 27.32 30.06
CA GLN A 349 -28.09 28.02 28.83
C GLN A 349 -28.92 27.08 27.96
N SER A 350 -30.19 27.46 27.78
CA SER A 350 -31.08 26.87 26.79
C SER A 350 -30.60 27.21 25.38
N ARG A 351 -30.20 26.21 24.59
CA ARG A 351 -30.25 26.33 23.13
C ARG A 351 -31.69 26.07 22.71
N LYS A 352 -32.35 27.10 22.20
CA LYS A 352 -33.67 27.02 21.56
C LYS A 352 -33.51 26.64 20.09
N ARG A 353 -34.34 25.66 19.73
CA ARG A 353 -35.00 25.32 18.46
C ARG A 353 -34.14 24.98 17.26
#